data_AF-A0AAV4DUZ9-F1
#
_entry.id   AF-A0AAV4DUZ9-F1
#
_cell.length_a   1.000
_cell.length_b   1.000
_cell.length_c   1.000
_cell.angle_alpha   90.00
_cell.angle_beta   90.00
_cell.angle_gamma   90.00
#
_symmetry.space_group_name_H-M   'P 1'
#
loop_
_entity.id
_entity.type
_entity.pdbx_description
1 polymer ?
#
loop_
_entity_poly.entity_id
_entity_poly.type
_entity_poly.pdbx_seq_one_letter_code
_entity_poly.pdbx_strand_id
1 'polypeptide(L)'
;MATDHNPGQLLCILLNLVFVVGTSLVIVCSLANQYGFSEPIPQLLRQDLQDTANNKPSPISPASWIHCAWAIVFLWQLIFVFHALNSVCRKWTGVPVYTYPVLISSSLLSCFNLACAFNVAWFVFYDRGYSSTACLFIVLSVILGWAAYGLSLYSLEINLFRLRKAERYKDICMQRFIVHWWCGWWCVIVARVGGHRQFPDDGHGRGQDQSLHRSRTRCSIKSMKSIGEVIIKWLSWLALGSR
;
A
#
# COMPACT_ATOMS: atom_id res chain seq x y z
N MET A 1 30.46 24.80 -5.18
CA MET A 1 30.08 23.42 -5.54
C MET A 1 28.58 23.41 -5.80
N ALA A 2 28.19 23.42 -7.07
CA ALA A 2 26.78 23.33 -7.44
C ALA A 2 26.28 21.93 -7.04
N THR A 3 25.34 21.89 -6.11
CA THR A 3 24.59 20.67 -5.84
C THR A 3 23.67 20.46 -7.03
N ASP A 4 24.06 19.57 -7.94
CA ASP A 4 23.25 19.13 -9.09
C ASP A 4 22.06 18.32 -8.59
N HIS A 5 21.07 19.02 -8.02
CA HIS A 5 19.81 18.41 -7.68
C HIS A 5 19.04 18.15 -8.97
N ASN A 6 18.57 16.92 -9.18
CA ASN A 6 17.65 16.65 -10.28
C ASN A 6 16.27 17.25 -9.93
N PRO A 7 15.85 18.36 -10.58
CA PRO A 7 14.64 19.07 -10.19
C PRO A 7 13.39 18.21 -10.35
N GLY A 8 13.39 17.30 -11.33
CA GLY A 8 12.27 16.38 -11.55
C GLY A 8 12.09 15.38 -10.41
N GLN A 9 13.20 14.86 -9.85
CA GLN A 9 13.12 13.94 -8.72
C GLN A 9 12.69 14.65 -7.44
N LEU A 10 13.18 15.87 -7.21
CA LEU A 10 12.74 16.69 -6.08
C LEU A 10 11.24 17.00 -6.19
N LEU A 11 10.76 17.39 -7.37
CA LEU A 11 9.34 17.62 -7.63
C LEU A 11 8.52 16.34 -7.36
N CYS A 12 8.99 15.17 -7.79
CA CYS A 12 8.29 13.91 -7.52
C CYS A 12 8.19 13.59 -6.02
N ILE A 13 9.24 13.89 -5.24
CA ILE A 13 9.25 13.68 -3.79
C ILE A 13 8.29 14.66 -3.10
N LEU A 14 8.31 15.94 -3.50
CA LEU A 14 7.38 16.95 -2.97
C LEU A 14 5.92 16.61 -3.32
N LEU A 15 5.65 16.21 -4.56
CA LEU A 15 4.32 15.74 -4.96
C LEU A 15 3.89 14.52 -4.14
N ASN A 16 4.79 13.57 -3.88
CA ASN A 16 4.48 12.42 -3.04
C ASN A 16 4.09 12.83 -1.63
N LEU A 17 4.81 13.77 -1.03
CA LEU A 17 4.44 14.34 0.26
C LEU A 17 3.02 14.92 0.24
N VAL A 18 2.68 15.71 -0.78
CA VAL A 18 1.33 16.29 -0.92
C VAL A 18 0.27 15.20 -1.07
N PHE A 19 0.49 14.19 -1.91
CA PHE A 19 -0.47 13.10 -2.11
C PHE A 19 -0.66 12.24 -0.86
N VAL A 20 0.40 11.93 -0.12
CA VAL A 20 0.32 11.12 1.11
C VAL A 20 -0.29 11.88 2.28
N VAL A 21 -0.02 13.19 2.39
CA VAL A 21 -0.72 14.03 3.36
C VAL A 21 -2.19 14.20 2.98
N GLY A 22 -2.49 14.33 1.68
CA GLY A 22 -3.85 14.38 1.17
C GLY A 22 -4.62 13.09 1.46
N THR A 23 -4.03 11.92 1.19
CA THR A 23 -4.65 10.63 1.54
C THR A 23 -4.86 10.53 3.04
N SER A 24 -3.82 10.79 3.85
CA SER A 24 -3.91 10.69 5.31
C SER A 24 -5.02 11.57 5.90
N LEU A 25 -5.17 12.80 5.39
CA LEU A 25 -6.22 13.71 5.80
C LEU A 25 -7.63 13.17 5.48
N VAL A 26 -7.83 12.61 4.29
CA VAL A 26 -9.12 12.00 3.90
C VAL A 26 -9.51 10.87 4.85
N ILE A 27 -8.56 10.03 5.26
CA ILE A 27 -8.83 8.92 6.19
C ILE A 27 -9.07 9.42 7.60
N VAL A 28 -8.31 10.42 8.06
CA VAL A 28 -8.56 11.02 9.38
C VAL A 28 -9.96 11.62 9.42
N CYS A 29 -10.43 12.27 8.34
CA CYS A 29 -11.81 12.74 8.23
C CYS A 29 -12.80 11.57 8.27
N SER A 30 -12.53 10.50 7.50
CA SER A 30 -13.38 9.30 7.48
C SER A 30 -13.48 8.64 8.87
N LEU A 31 -12.37 8.47 9.59
CA LEU A 31 -12.34 7.90 10.93
C LEU A 31 -13.00 8.84 11.95
N ALA A 32 -12.77 10.15 11.83
CA ALA A 32 -13.40 11.14 12.69
C ALA A 32 -14.92 11.06 12.59
N ASN A 33 -15.45 10.97 11.36
CA ASN A 33 -16.88 10.81 11.12
C ASN A 33 -17.41 9.49 11.73
N GLN A 34 -16.71 8.37 11.50
CA GLN A 34 -17.09 7.05 12.01
C GLN A 34 -17.15 6.98 13.55
N TYR A 35 -16.24 7.67 14.24
CA TYR A 35 -16.17 7.66 15.72
C TYR A 35 -16.85 8.89 16.37
N GLY A 36 -17.47 9.78 15.59
CA GLY A 36 -18.16 10.97 16.09
C GLY A 36 -17.22 12.06 16.64
N PHE A 37 -15.96 12.10 16.20
CA PHE A 37 -15.03 13.18 16.52
C PHE A 37 -15.23 14.39 15.60
N SER A 38 -14.78 15.57 16.05
CA SER A 38 -14.80 16.78 15.23
C SER A 38 -13.90 16.59 14.00
N GLU A 39 -14.49 16.73 12.80
CA GLU A 39 -13.75 16.64 11.55
C GLU A 39 -12.72 17.80 11.44
N PRO A 40 -11.50 17.53 10.96
CA PRO A 40 -10.50 18.58 10.75
C PRO A 40 -10.86 19.50 9.57
N ILE A 41 -11.61 19.01 8.59
CA ILE A 41 -12.17 19.79 7.48
C ILE A 41 -13.66 19.44 7.37
N PRO A 42 -14.57 20.35 7.74
CA PRO A 42 -16.00 20.08 7.67
C PRO A 42 -16.44 19.87 6.22
N GLN A 43 -17.32 18.88 5.98
CA GLN A 43 -17.94 18.57 4.68
C GLN A 43 -17.01 18.01 3.60
N LEU A 44 -15.80 17.57 3.96
CA LEU A 44 -14.92 16.88 2.99
C LEU A 44 -15.55 15.55 2.51
N LEU A 45 -16.17 14.83 3.44
CA LEU A 45 -16.99 13.64 3.19
C LEU A 45 -18.45 13.97 3.57
N ARG A 46 -19.42 13.51 2.78
CA ARG A 46 -20.84 13.83 3.02
C ARG A 46 -21.54 12.76 3.83
N GLN A 47 -21.06 11.53 3.75
CA GLN A 47 -21.67 10.38 4.41
C GLN A 47 -20.61 9.57 5.16
N ASP A 48 -21.02 8.94 6.25
CA ASP A 48 -20.17 7.92 6.85
C ASP A 48 -20.08 6.73 5.86
N LEU A 49 -18.86 6.21 5.69
CA LEU A 49 -18.63 4.99 4.92
C LEU A 49 -19.43 3.83 5.50
N GLN A 50 -19.60 3.80 6.82
CA GLN A 50 -20.37 2.78 7.49
C GLN A 50 -21.87 2.89 7.17
N ASP A 51 -22.43 4.10 7.17
CA ASP A 51 -23.83 4.33 6.79
C ASP A 51 -24.09 3.98 5.32
N THR A 52 -23.14 4.33 4.44
CA THR A 52 -23.21 3.98 3.02
C THR A 52 -23.18 2.46 2.80
N ALA A 53 -22.34 1.75 3.57
CA ALA A 53 -22.27 0.29 3.54
C ALA A 53 -23.51 -0.38 4.16
N ASN A 54 -24.11 0.21 5.20
CA ASN A 54 -25.33 -0.28 5.82
C ASN A 54 -26.57 -0.09 4.92
N ASN A 55 -26.60 0.99 4.13
CA ASN A 55 -27.67 1.26 3.16
C ASN A 55 -27.69 0.27 2.00
N LYS A 56 -26.57 -0.41 1.71
CA LYS A 56 -26.46 -1.47 0.70
C LYS A 56 -25.91 -2.74 1.36
N PRO A 57 -26.71 -3.45 2.17
CA PRO A 57 -26.23 -4.58 2.95
C PRO A 57 -25.73 -5.68 2.02
N SER A 58 -24.41 -5.82 1.95
CA SER A 58 -23.74 -6.92 1.29
C SER A 58 -23.46 -8.01 2.33
N PRO A 59 -23.62 -9.31 1.99
CA PRO A 59 -23.18 -10.40 2.87
C PRO A 59 -21.65 -10.40 3.11
N ILE A 60 -20.91 -9.55 2.39
CA ILE A 60 -19.45 -9.36 2.48
C ILE A 60 -19.11 -7.95 3.01
N SER A 61 -20.09 -7.17 3.50
CA SER A 61 -19.80 -5.84 4.07
C SER A 61 -18.70 -5.97 5.13
N PRO A 62 -17.53 -5.32 4.92
CA PRO A 62 -16.39 -5.51 5.78
C PRO A 62 -16.74 -5.01 7.18
N ALA A 63 -16.48 -5.83 8.19
CA ALA A 63 -16.67 -5.41 9.57
C ALA A 63 -15.85 -4.14 9.86
N SER A 64 -16.36 -3.28 10.75
CA SER A 64 -15.83 -1.93 11.01
C SER A 64 -14.33 -1.88 11.29
N TRP A 65 -13.74 -2.96 11.83
CA TRP A 65 -12.30 -3.08 12.07
C TRP A 65 -11.44 -3.00 10.79
N ILE A 66 -11.99 -3.34 9.62
CA ILE A 66 -11.29 -3.23 8.34
C ILE A 66 -11.03 -1.75 7.99
N HIS A 67 -11.88 -0.83 8.43
CA HIS A 67 -11.62 0.60 8.31
C HIS A 67 -10.39 1.03 9.13
N CYS A 68 -10.17 0.42 10.30
CA CYS A 68 -8.94 0.63 11.09
C CYS A 68 -7.69 0.04 10.43
N ALA A 69 -7.82 -1.06 9.68
CA ALA A 69 -6.70 -1.66 8.95
C ALA A 69 -6.12 -0.69 7.91
N TRP A 70 -6.97 0.11 7.26
CA TRP A 70 -6.53 1.14 6.34
C TRP A 70 -5.63 2.18 7.02
N ALA A 71 -5.98 2.63 8.23
CA ALA A 71 -5.16 3.59 8.99
C ALA A 71 -3.70 3.14 9.14
N ILE A 72 -3.47 1.83 9.34
CA ILE A 72 -2.13 1.25 9.46
C ILE A 72 -1.38 1.28 8.12
N VAL A 73 -2.07 0.96 7.02
CA VAL A 73 -1.50 1.05 5.66
C VAL A 73 -1.07 2.48 5.36
N PHE A 74 -1.86 3.47 5.75
CA PHE A 74 -1.56 4.89 5.49
C PHE A 74 -0.50 5.45 6.43
N LEU A 75 -0.44 4.99 7.68
CA LEU A 75 0.70 5.26 8.57
C LEU A 75 2.01 4.75 7.95
N TRP A 76 1.95 3.59 7.30
CA TRP A 76 3.10 3.06 6.57
C TRP A 76 3.50 3.92 5.37
N GLN A 77 2.53 4.48 4.63
CA GLN A 77 2.81 5.43 3.55
C GLN A 77 3.52 6.69 4.09
N LEU A 78 3.13 7.19 5.26
CA LEU A 78 3.82 8.31 5.90
C LEU A 78 5.27 7.97 6.23
N ILE A 79 5.53 6.80 6.81
CA ILE A 79 6.90 6.33 7.09
C ILE A 79 7.73 6.27 5.81
N PHE A 80 7.15 5.79 4.71
CA PHE A 80 7.82 5.76 3.40
C PHE A 80 8.18 7.15 2.89
N VAL A 81 7.28 8.14 3.02
CA VAL A 81 7.56 9.53 2.64
C VAL A 81 8.63 10.16 3.52
N PHE A 82 8.59 9.94 4.84
CA PHE A 82 9.66 10.40 5.72
C PHE A 82 11.02 9.79 5.35
N HIS A 83 11.04 8.52 4.96
CA HIS A 83 12.25 7.89 4.45
C HIS A 83 12.75 8.56 3.15
N ALA A 84 11.84 8.87 2.22
CA ALA A 84 12.17 9.59 0.99
C ALA A 84 12.69 11.02 1.27
N LEU A 85 12.06 11.77 2.18
CA LEU A 85 12.52 13.11 2.59
C LEU A 85 13.89 13.06 3.27
N ASN A 86 14.09 12.11 4.19
CA ASN A 86 15.38 11.92 4.84
C ASN A 86 16.49 11.62 3.81
N SER A 87 16.19 10.93 2.71
CA SER A 87 17.15 10.67 1.64
C SER A 87 17.57 11.94 0.86
N VAL A 88 16.72 12.98 0.82
CA VAL A 88 17.03 14.29 0.23
C VAL A 88 17.92 15.12 1.15
N CYS A 89 17.61 15.11 2.45
CA CYS A 89 18.36 15.88 3.44
C CYS A 89 19.74 15.26 3.75
N ARG A 90 19.90 13.94 3.57
CA ARG A 90 21.15 13.24 3.86
C ARG A 90 22.14 13.40 2.70
N LYS A 91 23.30 14.01 3.00
CA LYS A 91 24.45 14.08 2.10
C LYS A 91 25.49 13.03 2.52
N TRP A 92 26.15 12.41 1.55
CA TRP A 92 27.25 11.48 1.77
C TRP A 92 28.40 11.88 0.86
N THR A 93 29.60 12.06 1.43
CA THR A 93 30.81 12.48 0.70
C THR A 93 30.57 13.71 -0.19
N GLY A 94 29.76 14.68 0.27
CA GLY A 94 29.41 15.89 -0.47
C GLY A 94 28.32 15.73 -1.55
N VAL A 95 27.89 14.50 -1.85
CA VAL A 95 26.88 14.18 -2.86
C VAL A 95 25.56 13.79 -2.19
N PRO A 96 24.39 14.20 -2.69
CA PRO A 96 23.11 13.77 -2.14
C PRO A 96 22.93 12.25 -2.22
N VAL A 97 22.40 11.62 -1.16
CA VAL A 97 22.21 10.17 -1.12
C VAL A 97 21.23 9.69 -2.18
N TYR A 98 20.23 10.50 -2.53
CA TYR A 98 19.22 10.16 -3.52
C TYR A 98 19.74 10.16 -4.98
N THR A 99 20.85 10.86 -5.27
CA THR A 99 21.49 10.89 -6.60
C THR A 99 22.43 9.72 -6.83
N TYR A 100 23.08 9.21 -5.78
CA TYR A 100 24.01 8.08 -5.91
C TYR A 100 24.16 7.31 -4.59
N PRO A 101 23.74 6.04 -4.50
CA PRO A 101 22.91 5.25 -5.43
C PRO A 101 21.41 5.62 -5.39
N VAL A 102 20.74 5.57 -6.54
CA VAL A 102 19.30 5.87 -6.65
C VAL A 102 18.48 4.69 -6.14
N LEU A 103 18.15 4.67 -4.84
CA LEU A 103 17.21 3.68 -4.29
C LEU A 103 15.77 3.97 -4.74
N ILE A 104 15.40 5.24 -4.70
CA ILE A 104 14.05 5.73 -5.01
C ILE A 104 14.08 6.32 -6.41
N SER A 105 13.73 5.48 -7.40
CA SER A 105 13.60 5.91 -8.79
C SER A 105 12.40 6.84 -8.97
N SER A 106 12.52 7.82 -9.86
CA SER A 106 11.40 8.71 -10.24
C SER A 106 10.20 7.93 -10.78
N SER A 107 10.43 6.80 -11.46
CA SER A 107 9.35 5.92 -11.94
C SER A 107 8.56 5.31 -10.78
N LEU A 108 9.25 4.90 -9.72
CA LEU A 108 8.61 4.38 -8.51
C LEU A 108 7.75 5.44 -7.85
N LEU A 109 8.29 6.65 -7.68
CA LEU A 109 7.53 7.77 -7.10
C LEU A 109 6.31 8.13 -7.95
N SER A 110 6.44 8.11 -9.27
CA SER A 110 5.33 8.41 -10.18
C SER A 110 4.21 7.37 -10.09
N CYS A 111 4.55 6.08 -10.11
CA CYS A 111 3.57 5.00 -9.92
C CYS A 111 2.91 5.08 -8.54
N PHE A 112 3.68 5.38 -7.50
CA PHE A 112 3.18 5.52 -6.14
C PHE A 112 2.22 6.72 -6.01
N ASN A 113 2.57 7.87 -6.59
CA ASN A 113 1.72 9.07 -6.61
C ASN A 113 0.39 8.81 -7.32
N LEU A 114 0.42 8.12 -8.46
CA LEU A 114 -0.79 7.71 -9.16
C LEU A 114 -1.63 6.73 -8.34
N ALA A 115 -0.99 5.79 -7.64
CA ALA A 115 -1.68 4.87 -6.74
C ALA A 115 -2.38 5.63 -5.59
N CYS A 116 -1.70 6.60 -4.97
CA CYS A 116 -2.29 7.46 -3.95
C CYS A 116 -3.45 8.29 -4.50
N ALA A 117 -3.31 8.89 -5.68
CA ALA A 117 -4.35 9.69 -6.32
C ALA A 117 -5.62 8.86 -6.60
N PHE A 118 -5.48 7.65 -7.13
CA PHE A 118 -6.61 6.75 -7.32
C PHE A 118 -7.21 6.24 -6.00
N ASN A 119 -6.42 6.14 -4.94
CA ASN A 119 -6.93 5.79 -3.62
C ASN A 119 -7.81 6.92 -3.05
N VAL A 120 -7.39 8.19 -3.17
CA VAL A 120 -8.23 9.35 -2.81
C VAL A 120 -9.50 9.38 -3.67
N ALA A 121 -9.34 9.22 -4.98
CA ALA A 121 -10.47 9.22 -5.90
C ALA A 121 -11.47 8.11 -5.54
N TRP A 122 -10.99 6.92 -5.19
CA TRP A 122 -11.83 5.83 -4.72
C TRP A 122 -12.70 6.23 -3.53
N PHE A 123 -12.11 6.81 -2.47
CA PHE A 123 -12.86 7.29 -1.31
C PHE A 123 -13.94 8.31 -1.69
N VAL A 124 -13.60 9.30 -2.50
CA VAL A 124 -14.53 10.35 -2.93
C VAL A 124 -15.67 9.79 -3.78
N PHE A 125 -15.39 8.90 -4.75
CA PHE A 125 -16.43 8.29 -5.57
C PHE A 125 -17.32 7.34 -4.76
N TYR A 126 -16.75 6.66 -3.77
CA TYR A 126 -17.50 5.79 -2.88
C TYR A 126 -18.47 6.60 -1.99
N ASP A 127 -18.01 7.71 -1.39
CA ASP A 127 -18.86 8.66 -0.64
C ASP A 127 -20.02 9.22 -1.47
N ARG A 128 -19.79 9.45 -2.77
CA ARG A 128 -20.83 9.93 -3.68
C ARG A 128 -21.77 8.83 -4.21
N GLY A 129 -21.63 7.59 -3.75
CA GLY A 129 -22.48 6.47 -4.13
C GLY A 129 -22.20 5.88 -5.52
N TYR A 130 -21.12 6.32 -6.21
CA TYR A 130 -20.69 5.78 -7.51
C TYR A 130 -19.89 4.49 -7.33
N SER A 131 -20.54 3.43 -6.86
CA SER A 131 -19.89 2.18 -6.48
C SER A 131 -19.09 1.52 -7.63
N SER A 132 -19.59 1.54 -8.88
CA SER A 132 -18.89 0.94 -10.03
C SER A 132 -17.59 1.68 -10.36
N THR A 133 -17.63 3.01 -10.42
CA THR A 133 -16.46 3.86 -10.63
C THR A 133 -15.44 3.71 -9.52
N ALA A 134 -15.90 3.68 -8.26
CA ALA A 134 -15.05 3.42 -7.11
C ALA A 134 -14.30 2.08 -7.26
N CYS A 135 -14.98 1.02 -7.70
CA CYS A 135 -14.37 -0.29 -7.91
C CYS A 135 -13.25 -0.27 -8.96
N LEU A 136 -13.40 0.51 -10.03
CA LEU A 136 -12.33 0.67 -11.03
C LEU A 136 -11.10 1.38 -10.43
N PHE A 137 -11.32 2.45 -9.66
CA PHE A 137 -10.22 3.20 -9.04
C PHE A 137 -9.44 2.39 -8.01
N ILE A 138 -10.11 1.61 -7.16
CA ILE A 138 -9.40 0.75 -6.20
C ILE A 138 -8.58 -0.32 -6.91
N VAL A 139 -9.09 -0.93 -7.97
CA VAL A 139 -8.35 -1.95 -8.75
C VAL A 139 -7.13 -1.33 -9.42
N LEU A 140 -7.28 -0.16 -10.02
CA LEU A 140 -6.16 0.59 -10.59
C LEU A 140 -5.12 0.97 -9.52
N SER A 141 -5.56 1.40 -8.33
CA SER A 141 -4.66 1.72 -7.22
C SER A 141 -3.85 0.50 -6.77
N VAL A 142 -4.47 -0.69 -6.72
CA VAL A 142 -3.81 -1.94 -6.35
C VAL A 142 -2.78 -2.34 -7.41
N ILE A 143 -3.14 -2.29 -8.69
CA ILE A 143 -2.22 -2.60 -9.80
C ILE A 143 -1.00 -1.68 -9.77
N LEU A 144 -1.21 -0.37 -9.59
CA LEU A 144 -0.11 0.59 -9.48
C LEU A 144 0.72 0.39 -8.22
N GLY A 145 0.11 0.05 -7.09
CA GLY A 145 0.81 -0.32 -5.87
C GLY A 145 1.74 -1.53 -6.07
N TRP A 146 1.26 -2.57 -6.77
CA TRP A 146 2.08 -3.73 -7.14
C TRP A 146 3.20 -3.37 -8.13
N ALA A 147 2.92 -2.50 -9.10
CA ALA A 147 3.94 -2.01 -10.02
C ALA A 147 5.04 -1.22 -9.26
N ALA A 148 4.65 -0.32 -8.35
CA ALA A 148 5.58 0.43 -7.50
C ALA A 148 6.41 -0.50 -6.61
N TYR A 149 5.81 -1.55 -6.06
CA TYR A 149 6.50 -2.61 -5.32
C TYR A 149 7.53 -3.36 -6.18
N GLY A 150 7.14 -3.77 -7.39
CA GLY A 150 8.03 -4.45 -8.34
C GLY A 150 9.22 -3.56 -8.73
N LEU A 151 8.97 -2.29 -9.02
CA LEU A 151 10.01 -1.30 -9.30
C LEU A 151 10.94 -1.08 -8.11
N SER A 152 10.42 -1.12 -6.88
CA SER A 152 11.21 -1.01 -5.65
C SER A 152 12.20 -2.15 -5.49
N LEU A 153 11.73 -3.39 -5.69
CA LEU A 153 12.56 -4.59 -5.66
C LEU A 153 13.61 -4.57 -6.78
N TYR A 154 13.20 -4.22 -7.99
CA TYR A 154 14.10 -4.12 -9.13
C TYR A 154 15.22 -3.10 -8.89
N SER A 155 14.86 -1.90 -8.41
CA SER A 155 15.82 -0.86 -8.03
C SER A 155 16.78 -1.33 -6.92
N LEU A 156 16.25 -2.04 -5.93
CA LEU A 156 17.07 -2.58 -4.84
C LEU A 156 18.08 -3.61 -5.35
N GLU A 157 17.65 -4.57 -6.18
CA GLU A 157 18.52 -5.63 -6.70
C GLU A 157 19.67 -5.07 -7.55
N ILE A 158 19.38 -4.11 -8.44
CA ILE A 158 20.41 -3.46 -9.26
C ILE A 158 21.44 -2.72 -8.41
N ASN A 159 20.98 -2.04 -7.35
CA ASN A 159 21.85 -1.24 -6.50
C ASN A 159 22.47 -2.03 -5.33
N LEU A 160 22.10 -3.29 -5.12
CA LEU A 160 22.46 -4.06 -3.93
C LEU A 160 23.98 -4.24 -3.80
N PHE A 161 24.67 -4.50 -4.91
CA PHE A 161 26.13 -4.64 -4.94
C PHE A 161 26.83 -3.33 -4.52
N ARG A 162 26.34 -2.19 -5.02
CA ARG A 162 26.90 -0.86 -4.71
C ARG A 162 26.63 -0.46 -3.25
N LEU A 163 25.43 -0.74 -2.76
CA LEU A 163 25.03 -0.47 -1.38
C LEU A 163 25.83 -1.30 -0.37
N ARG A 164 26.12 -2.56 -0.69
CA ARG A 164 26.98 -3.42 0.12
C ARG A 164 28.41 -2.89 0.18
N LYS A 165 28.98 -2.47 -0.95
CA LYS A 165 30.33 -1.89 -1.01
C LYS A 165 30.43 -0.57 -0.24
N ALA A 166 29.34 0.20 -0.17
CA ALA A 166 29.25 1.44 0.60
C ALA A 166 28.88 1.22 2.08
N GLU A 167 28.82 -0.03 2.56
CA GLU A 167 28.48 -0.42 3.94
C GLU A 167 27.14 0.15 4.46
N ARG A 168 26.20 0.45 3.55
CA ARG A 168 24.90 1.06 3.90
C ARG A 168 23.83 0.03 4.28
N TYR A 169 24.16 -0.84 5.23
CA TYR A 169 23.26 -1.93 5.65
C TYR A 169 21.93 -1.44 6.23
N LYS A 170 21.91 -0.28 6.89
CA LYS A 170 20.70 0.32 7.48
C LYS A 170 19.65 0.66 6.40
N ASP A 171 20.07 1.25 5.29
CA ASP A 171 19.15 1.63 4.19
C ASP A 171 18.59 0.38 3.50
N ILE A 172 19.43 -0.66 3.31
CA ILE A 172 18.98 -1.95 2.76
C ILE A 172 17.95 -2.60 3.68
N CYS A 173 18.18 -2.57 4.99
CA CYS A 173 17.26 -3.12 5.98
C CYS A 173 15.93 -2.37 6.00
N MET A 174 15.96 -1.03 6.01
CA MET A 174 14.77 -0.19 5.95
C MET A 174 13.96 -0.43 4.68
N GLN A 175 14.61 -0.45 3.51
CA GLN A 175 13.91 -0.70 2.25
C GLN A 175 13.25 -2.08 2.25
N ARG A 176 13.96 -3.11 2.72
CA ARG A 176 13.40 -4.48 2.84
C ARG A 176 12.24 -4.53 3.82
N PHE A 177 12.34 -3.83 4.95
CA PHE A 177 11.29 -3.77 5.96
C PHE A 177 10.02 -3.10 5.40
N ILE A 178 10.17 -1.93 4.76
CA ILE A 178 9.09 -1.19 4.09
C ILE A 178 8.36 -2.07 3.08
N VAL A 179 9.13 -2.79 2.25
CA VAL A 179 8.61 -3.64 1.18
C VAL A 179 7.96 -4.91 1.74
N HIS A 180 8.58 -5.62 2.69
CA HIS A 180 8.03 -6.87 3.23
C HIS A 180 6.74 -6.67 4.04
N TRP A 181 6.66 -5.58 4.80
CA TRP A 181 5.48 -5.31 5.62
C TRP A 181 4.23 -5.10 4.78
N TRP A 182 4.38 -4.47 3.61
CA TRP A 182 3.28 -4.31 2.65
C TRP A 182 2.70 -5.66 2.20
N CYS A 183 3.57 -6.61 1.89
CA CYS A 183 3.17 -7.97 1.49
C CYS A 183 2.55 -8.75 2.66
N GLY A 184 3.13 -8.64 3.86
CA GLY A 184 2.62 -9.31 5.06
C GLY A 184 1.21 -8.87 5.44
N TRP A 185 0.95 -7.56 5.45
CA TRP A 185 -0.37 -7.01 5.77
C TRP A 185 -1.42 -7.40 4.72
N TRP A 186 -1.07 -7.36 3.44
CA TRP A 186 -1.98 -7.77 2.38
C TRP A 186 -2.38 -9.24 2.50
N CYS A 187 -1.41 -10.12 2.81
CA CYS A 187 -1.68 -11.53 3.07
C CYS A 187 -2.64 -11.74 4.26
N VAL A 188 -2.50 -10.95 5.33
CA VAL A 188 -3.41 -11.02 6.50
C VAL A 188 -4.83 -10.62 6.13
N ILE A 189 -5.00 -9.52 5.40
CA ILE A 189 -6.32 -9.05 4.95
C ILE A 189 -6.96 -10.10 4.04
N VAL A 190 -6.22 -10.61 3.06
CA VAL A 190 -6.70 -11.64 2.12
C VAL A 190 -7.07 -12.94 2.85
N ALA A 191 -6.26 -13.40 3.79
CA ALA A 191 -6.53 -14.62 4.55
C ALA A 191 -7.80 -14.49 5.40
N ARG A 192 -8.08 -13.30 5.94
CA ARG A 192 -9.27 -13.04 6.76
C ARG A 192 -10.54 -12.88 5.91
N VAL A 193 -10.44 -12.24 4.75
CA VAL A 193 -11.57 -12.08 3.79
C VAL A 193 -11.94 -13.43 3.16
N GLY A 194 -10.97 -14.31 2.92
CA GLY A 194 -11.23 -15.68 2.42
C GLY A 194 -11.63 -16.69 3.51
N GLY A 195 -11.41 -16.36 4.78
CA GLY A 195 -11.46 -17.29 5.92
C GLY A 195 -12.85 -17.53 6.54
N HIS A 196 -13.92 -16.94 6.01
CA HIS A 196 -15.28 -17.25 6.46
C HIS A 196 -15.85 -18.56 5.90
N ARG A 197 -15.01 -19.45 5.36
CA ARG A 197 -15.36 -20.87 5.25
C ARG A 197 -14.94 -21.54 6.55
N GLN A 198 -15.92 -21.94 7.35
CA GLN A 198 -15.73 -22.94 8.40
C GLN A 198 -14.94 -24.09 7.80
N PHE A 199 -13.68 -24.24 8.21
CA PHE A 199 -12.96 -25.48 7.98
C PHE A 199 -13.64 -26.52 8.88
N PRO A 200 -14.16 -27.62 8.32
CA PRO A 200 -14.55 -28.76 9.14
C PRO A 200 -13.30 -29.24 9.90
N ASP A 201 -13.48 -29.49 11.20
CA ASP A 201 -12.47 -30.04 12.10
C ASP A 201 -12.11 -31.48 11.67
N ASP A 202 -11.25 -31.62 10.68
CA ASP A 202 -10.64 -32.91 10.35
C ASP A 202 -9.34 -33.05 11.14
N GLY A 203 -9.46 -33.63 12.33
CA GLY A 203 -8.32 -33.98 13.16
C GLY A 203 -7.52 -35.14 12.56
N HIS A 204 -6.31 -34.90 12.05
CA HIS A 204 -5.27 -35.92 12.01
C HIS A 204 -3.84 -35.41 11.77
N GLY A 205 -2.91 -35.97 12.55
CA GLY A 205 -1.59 -36.38 12.07
C GLY A 205 -0.43 -35.40 12.15
N ARG A 206 0.41 -35.56 13.19
CA ARG A 206 1.76 -34.99 13.30
C ARG A 206 2.68 -35.54 12.20
N GLY A 207 3.53 -34.67 11.65
CA GLY A 207 4.68 -35.05 10.84
C GLY A 207 5.49 -33.80 10.46
N GLN A 208 6.41 -33.39 11.34
CA GLN A 208 7.19 -32.16 11.21
C GLN A 208 8.62 -32.52 10.82
N ASP A 209 8.96 -32.36 9.54
CA ASP A 209 10.36 -32.45 9.09
C ASP A 209 10.81 -31.27 8.22
N GLN A 210 11.83 -30.62 8.77
CA GLN A 210 12.93 -29.85 8.20
C GLN A 210 12.88 -29.47 6.71
N SER A 211 12.48 -28.23 6.40
CA SER A 211 12.90 -27.56 5.14
C SER A 211 12.84 -26.02 5.25
N LEU A 212 13.58 -25.46 6.21
CA LEU A 212 13.45 -24.03 6.57
C LEU A 212 14.28 -23.04 5.73
N HIS A 213 15.13 -23.48 4.79
CA HIS A 213 16.07 -22.57 4.12
C HIS A 213 15.86 -22.32 2.61
N ARG A 214 14.98 -23.07 1.94
CA ARG A 214 14.73 -22.95 0.48
C ARG A 214 13.33 -22.39 0.14
N SER A 215 12.69 -21.75 1.12
CA SER A 215 11.25 -21.45 1.15
C SER A 215 10.93 -19.95 1.04
N ARG A 216 11.91 -19.04 1.19
CA ARG A 216 11.65 -17.59 1.16
C ARG A 216 11.33 -17.03 -0.23
N THR A 217 11.93 -17.54 -1.31
CA THR A 217 11.64 -17.06 -2.68
C THR A 217 10.42 -17.74 -3.31
N ARG A 218 10.12 -18.99 -2.96
CA ARG A 218 8.89 -19.69 -3.43
C ARG A 218 7.60 -19.14 -2.81
N CYS A 219 7.68 -18.50 -1.64
CA CYS A 219 6.54 -17.88 -0.98
C CYS A 219 6.01 -16.67 -1.77
N SER A 220 6.90 -15.88 -2.40
CA SER A 220 6.50 -14.68 -3.16
C SER A 220 5.68 -15.01 -4.41
N ILE A 221 6.01 -16.09 -5.13
CA ILE A 221 5.31 -16.48 -6.38
C ILE A 221 3.98 -17.16 -6.08
N LYS A 222 3.92 -18.02 -5.05
CA LYS A 222 2.65 -18.63 -4.61
C LYS A 222 1.67 -17.58 -4.04
N SER A 223 2.19 -16.58 -3.33
CA SER A 223 1.38 -15.45 -2.85
C SER A 223 0.77 -14.66 -4.02
N MET A 224 1.54 -14.35 -5.06
CA MET A 224 1.03 -13.64 -6.24
C MET A 224 -0.11 -14.37 -6.97
N LYS A 225 -0.04 -15.70 -7.11
CA LYS A 225 -1.14 -16.49 -7.71
C LYS A 225 -2.42 -16.46 -6.85
N SER A 226 -2.27 -16.61 -5.53
CA SER A 226 -3.41 -16.57 -4.61
C SER A 226 -4.09 -15.20 -4.59
N ILE A 227 -3.31 -14.12 -4.70
CA ILE A 227 -3.81 -12.74 -4.78
C ILE A 227 -4.58 -12.51 -6.08
N GLY A 228 -4.10 -13.02 -7.22
CA GLY A 228 -4.82 -12.94 -8.49
C GLY A 228 -6.20 -13.58 -8.41
N GLU A 229 -6.32 -14.74 -7.77
CA GLU A 229 -7.62 -15.40 -7.58
C GLU A 229 -8.57 -14.64 -6.65
N VAL A 230 -8.05 -13.99 -5.60
CA VAL A 230 -8.87 -13.20 -4.68
C VAL A 230 -9.37 -11.94 -5.37
N ILE A 231 -8.50 -11.25 -6.13
CA ILE A 231 -8.88 -10.08 -6.93
C ILE A 231 -9.92 -10.49 -7.99
N ILE A 232 -9.75 -11.62 -8.68
CA ILE A 232 -10.72 -12.12 -9.66
C ILE A 232 -12.06 -12.45 -8.99
N LYS A 233 -12.05 -13.11 -7.83
CA LYS A 233 -13.30 -13.41 -7.09
C LYS A 233 -14.01 -12.15 -6.61
N TRP A 234 -13.26 -11.16 -6.13
CA TRP A 234 -13.79 -9.88 -5.69
C TRP A 234 -14.35 -9.07 -6.87
N LEU A 235 -13.64 -9.04 -8.01
CA LEU A 235 -14.07 -8.42 -9.27
C LEU A 235 -15.32 -9.11 -9.85
N SER A 236 -15.37 -10.44 -9.88
CA SER A 236 -16.54 -11.19 -10.35
C SER A 236 -17.76 -10.94 -9.49
N TRP A 237 -17.58 -10.83 -8.17
CA TRP A 237 -18.68 -10.50 -7.26
C TRP A 237 -19.19 -9.06 -7.48
N LEU A 238 -18.29 -8.10 -7.66
CA LEU A 238 -18.66 -6.71 -7.97
C LEU A 238 -19.36 -6.56 -9.32
N ALA A 239 -18.95 -7.34 -10.32
CA ALA A 239 -19.61 -7.38 -11.63
C ALA A 239 -21.03 -7.97 -11.56
N LEU A 240 -21.28 -8.89 -10.62
CA LEU A 240 -22.58 -9.52 -10.41
C LEU A 240 -23.53 -8.67 -9.54
N GLY A 241 -23.00 -7.83 -8.64
CA GLY A 241 -23.78 -6.93 -7.78
C GLY A 241 -24.29 -5.65 -8.45
N SER A 242 -24.06 -5.47 -9.76
CA SER A 242 -24.49 -4.31 -10.56
C SER A 242 -25.81 -4.55 -11.33
N ARG A 243 -26.57 -5.60 -11.01
CA ARG A 243 -27.92 -5.83 -11.56
C ARG A 243 -28.98 -5.71 -10.48
#